data_AF-A0A8J2IE56-F1
#
_entry.id   AF-A0A8J2IE56-F1
#
_cell.length_a   1.000
_cell.length_b   1.000
_cell.length_c   1.000
_cell.angle_alpha   90.00
_cell.angle_beta   90.00
_cell.angle_gamma   90.00
#
_symmetry.space_group_name_H-M   'P 1'
#
loop_
_entity.id
_entity.type
_entity.pdbx_description
1 polymer ?
#
loop_
_entity_poly.entity_id
_entity_poly.type
_entity_poly.pdbx_seq_one_letter_code
_entity_poly.pdbx_strand_id
1 'polypeptide(L)'
;MPSTTTITTTTSPFITAKALMSASTHEIAMLHDIHTLLNKIFTRNRNQHQRSTWWKGLHGFRKQIGLLLQELLHGPLKERAGKVEARLRFWDRGVVHVWYYQFSQLVAVGPFAMLGLVMMASVARVCRITGITAVYEEIASRDIKGVLSASDELALADEFSTVLDEGEGWDEGVVVAREEDE
;
A
#
# COMPACT_ATOMS: atom_id res chain seq x y z
N MET A 1 -36.45 39.46 5.22
CA MET A 1 -34.99 39.67 5.21
C MET A 1 -34.32 38.32 4.97
N PRO A 2 -33.66 38.09 3.83
CA PRO A 2 -33.00 36.82 3.57
C PRO A 2 -31.57 36.87 4.11
N SER A 3 -31.25 35.94 5.01
CA SER A 3 -29.93 35.75 5.59
C SER A 3 -28.94 35.27 4.53
N THR A 4 -27.90 36.06 4.27
CA THR A 4 -26.78 35.68 3.39
C THR A 4 -25.91 34.65 4.09
N THR A 5 -26.04 33.38 3.71
CA THR A 5 -25.10 32.32 4.10
C THR A 5 -23.79 32.55 3.36
N THR A 6 -22.77 33.02 4.08
CA THR A 6 -21.39 33.10 3.61
C THR A 6 -20.85 31.69 3.45
N ILE A 7 -20.73 31.22 2.21
CA ILE A 7 -20.06 29.95 1.88
C ILE A 7 -18.55 30.20 2.08
N THR A 8 -18.00 29.67 3.17
CA THR A 8 -16.56 29.59 3.37
C THR A 8 -15.97 28.64 2.34
N THR A 9 -15.35 29.20 1.31
CA THR A 9 -14.49 28.48 0.36
C THR A 9 -13.30 27.88 1.11
N THR A 10 -13.35 26.57 1.36
CA THR A 10 -12.22 25.78 1.83
C THR A 10 -11.13 25.80 0.75
N THR A 11 -10.08 26.58 0.99
CA THR A 11 -8.88 26.64 0.15
C THR A 11 -8.22 25.26 0.12
N SER A 12 -8.42 24.53 -0.98
CA SER A 12 -7.70 23.28 -1.27
C SER A 12 -6.19 23.58 -1.26
N PRO A 13 -5.35 22.80 -0.56
CA PRO A 13 -3.91 22.96 -0.65
C PRO A 13 -3.50 22.77 -2.11
N PHE A 14 -2.93 23.81 -2.72
CA PHE A 14 -2.47 23.76 -4.10
C PHE A 14 -1.31 22.77 -4.19
N ILE A 15 -1.60 21.55 -4.62
CA ILE A 15 -0.61 20.57 -5.01
C ILE A 15 0.23 21.18 -6.13
N THR A 16 1.44 21.58 -5.78
CA THR A 16 2.32 22.35 -6.66
C THR A 16 3.53 21.49 -6.98
N ALA A 17 3.79 21.25 -8.26
CA ALA A 17 4.98 20.52 -8.72
C ALA A 17 6.30 21.15 -8.24
N LYS A 18 6.27 22.41 -7.80
CA LYS A 18 7.41 23.16 -7.25
C LYS A 18 8.11 22.41 -6.12
N ALA A 19 7.38 21.77 -5.19
CA ALA A 19 7.97 21.00 -4.10
C ALA A 19 8.78 19.79 -4.62
N LEU A 20 8.24 19.09 -5.63
CA LEU A 20 8.90 17.94 -6.24
C LEU A 20 10.02 18.34 -7.22
N MET A 21 9.92 19.51 -7.85
CA MET A 21 10.98 20.08 -8.70
C MET A 21 12.17 20.58 -7.89
N SER A 22 11.93 21.06 -6.66
CA SER A 22 12.98 21.39 -5.69
C SER A 22 13.39 20.20 -4.82
N ALA A 23 12.87 18.99 -5.10
CA ALA A 23 13.15 17.83 -4.27
C ALA A 23 14.65 17.53 -4.25
N SER A 24 15.13 17.22 -3.07
CA SER A 24 16.51 16.81 -2.83
C SER A 24 16.84 15.54 -3.62
N THR A 25 18.12 15.38 -4.00
CA THR A 25 18.63 14.14 -4.62
C THR A 25 18.27 12.90 -3.79
N HIS A 26 18.19 13.05 -2.47
CA HIS A 26 17.78 12.01 -1.54
C HIS A 26 16.31 11.60 -1.72
N GLU A 27 15.38 12.54 -1.91
CA GLU A 27 13.96 12.24 -2.14
C GLU A 27 13.73 11.54 -3.47
N ILE A 28 14.50 11.91 -4.51
CA ILE A 28 14.47 11.24 -5.81
C ILE A 28 14.98 9.80 -5.67
N ALA A 29 16.07 9.59 -4.92
CA ALA A 29 16.60 8.25 -4.64
C ALA A 29 15.58 7.38 -3.86
N MET A 30 14.94 7.93 -2.83
CA MET A 30 13.87 7.24 -2.09
C MET A 30 12.72 6.81 -3.02
N LEU A 31 12.31 7.66 -3.97
CA LEU A 31 11.25 7.32 -4.92
C LEU A 31 11.68 6.17 -5.84
N HIS A 32 12.95 6.13 -6.24
CA HIS A 32 13.54 5.05 -7.02
C HIS A 32 13.59 3.73 -6.23
N ASP A 33 13.95 3.78 -4.94
CA ASP A 33 13.97 2.62 -4.05
C ASP A 33 12.57 2.03 -3.86
N ILE A 34 11.56 2.88 -3.64
CA ILE A 34 10.15 2.47 -3.55
C ILE A 34 9.72 1.80 -4.86
N HIS A 35 10.01 2.42 -6.01
CA HIS A 35 9.68 1.82 -7.30
C HIS A 35 10.34 0.45 -7.49
N THR A 36 11.60 0.31 -7.09
CA THR A 36 12.35 -0.95 -7.15
C THR A 36 11.74 -2.02 -6.24
N LEU A 37 11.37 -1.65 -5.01
CA LEU A 37 10.67 -2.54 -4.07
C LEU A 37 9.34 -3.02 -4.67
N LEU A 38 8.53 -2.10 -5.21
CA LEU A 38 7.25 -2.45 -5.83
C LEU A 38 7.42 -3.34 -7.07
N ASN A 39 8.48 -3.16 -7.85
CA ASN A 39 8.82 -4.06 -8.96
C ASN A 39 9.13 -5.48 -8.47
N LYS A 40 9.91 -5.63 -7.40
CA LYS A 40 10.22 -6.93 -6.81
C LYS A 40 8.97 -7.62 -6.26
N ILE A 41 8.14 -6.88 -5.52
CA ILE A 41 6.86 -7.37 -5.00
C ILE A 41 5.96 -7.81 -6.15
N PHE A 42 5.86 -7.00 -7.21
CA PHE A 42 5.08 -7.33 -8.40
C PHE A 42 5.57 -8.65 -9.00
N THR A 43 6.84 -8.76 -9.39
CA THR A 43 7.34 -9.97 -10.03
C THR A 43 7.14 -11.23 -9.19
N ARG A 44 7.34 -11.15 -7.86
CA ARG A 44 7.13 -12.29 -6.94
C ARG A 44 5.67 -12.72 -6.85
N ASN A 45 4.73 -11.78 -6.79
CA ASN A 45 3.31 -12.05 -6.55
C ASN A 45 2.50 -12.19 -7.84
N ARG A 46 3.15 -12.10 -9.01
CA ARG A 46 2.51 -12.12 -10.32
C ARG A 46 1.75 -13.39 -10.61
N ASN A 47 2.19 -14.56 -10.14
CA ASN A 47 1.53 -15.82 -10.52
C ASN A 47 0.38 -16.21 -9.59
N GLN A 48 0.34 -15.65 -8.38
CA GLN A 48 -0.62 -16.04 -7.34
C GLN A 48 -1.82 -15.10 -7.24
N HIS A 49 -1.68 -13.83 -7.66
CA HIS A 49 -2.65 -12.79 -7.31
C HIS A 49 -3.19 -11.97 -8.48
N GLN A 50 -3.06 -12.44 -9.73
CA GLN A 50 -3.50 -11.68 -10.92
C GLN A 50 -4.97 -11.25 -10.88
N ARG A 51 -5.82 -12.04 -10.23
CA ARG A 51 -7.27 -11.80 -10.14
C ARG A 51 -7.65 -10.90 -8.96
N SER A 52 -6.74 -10.65 -8.02
CA SER A 52 -7.00 -9.86 -6.83
C SER A 52 -7.17 -8.38 -7.15
N THR A 53 -8.06 -7.69 -6.42
CA THR A 53 -8.30 -6.25 -6.59
C THR A 53 -7.09 -5.42 -6.19
N TRP A 54 -6.43 -5.76 -5.09
CA TRP A 54 -5.20 -5.12 -4.61
C TRP A 54 -4.04 -5.24 -5.60
N TRP A 55 -3.99 -6.32 -6.39
CA TRP A 55 -2.97 -6.52 -7.43
C TRP A 55 -3.11 -5.50 -8.57
N LYS A 56 -4.34 -5.19 -8.97
CA LYS A 56 -4.63 -4.11 -9.94
C LYS A 56 -4.19 -2.75 -9.36
N GLY A 57 -4.43 -2.53 -8.07
CA GLY A 57 -3.95 -1.36 -7.33
C GLY A 57 -2.42 -1.24 -7.36
N LEU A 58 -1.71 -2.32 -7.01
CA LEU A 58 -0.25 -2.39 -7.06
C LEU A 58 0.28 -2.11 -8.47
N HIS A 59 -0.32 -2.71 -9.49
CA HIS A 59 0.07 -2.50 -10.87
C HIS A 59 -0.08 -1.03 -11.28
N GLY A 60 -1.23 -0.43 -10.97
CA GLY A 60 -1.52 0.97 -11.24
C GLY A 60 -0.53 1.90 -10.52
N PHE A 61 -0.35 1.69 -9.22
CA PHE A 61 0.56 2.48 -8.38
C PHE A 61 2.00 2.42 -8.88
N ARG A 62 2.52 1.22 -9.13
CA ARG A 62 3.87 1.00 -9.69
C ARG A 62 4.07 1.72 -11.01
N LYS A 63 3.11 1.57 -11.94
CA LYS A 63 3.16 2.23 -13.26
C LYS A 63 3.17 3.75 -13.11
N GLN A 64 2.35 4.28 -12.22
CA GLN A 64 2.25 5.72 -11.98
C GLN A 64 3.55 6.29 -11.41
N ILE A 65 4.21 5.60 -10.47
CA ILE A 65 5.55 6.00 -9.98
C ILE A 65 6.59 5.94 -11.11
N GLY A 66 6.58 4.88 -11.92
CA GLY A 66 7.50 4.77 -13.05
C GLY A 66 7.35 5.92 -14.05
N LEU A 67 6.12 6.32 -14.35
CA LEU A 67 5.83 7.47 -15.21
C LEU A 67 6.29 8.79 -14.56
N LEU A 68 6.06 8.95 -13.26
CA LEU A 68 6.51 10.13 -12.51
C LEU A 68 8.05 10.24 -12.56
N LEU A 69 8.77 9.13 -12.31
CA LEU A 69 10.23 9.09 -12.40
C LEU A 69 10.73 9.39 -13.80
N GLN A 70 10.06 8.88 -14.84
CA GLN A 70 10.41 9.16 -16.23
C GLN A 70 10.23 10.65 -16.57
N GLU A 71 9.12 11.25 -16.14
CA GLU A 71 8.88 12.69 -16.32
C GLU A 71 9.88 13.54 -15.52
N LEU A 72 10.26 13.08 -14.33
CA LEU A 72 11.22 13.75 -13.47
C LEU A 72 12.65 13.65 -13.99
N LEU A 73 13.10 12.50 -14.49
CA LEU A 73 14.50 12.31 -14.87
C LEU A 73 14.77 12.58 -16.35
N HIS A 74 13.80 12.30 -17.21
CA HIS A 74 13.98 12.29 -18.66
C HIS A 74 12.99 13.19 -19.41
N GLY A 75 12.08 13.86 -18.69
CA GLY A 75 11.11 14.76 -19.29
C GLY A 75 11.75 16.04 -19.84
N PRO A 76 11.22 16.59 -20.96
CA PRO A 76 11.71 17.86 -21.48
C PRO A 76 11.51 18.99 -20.45
N LEU A 77 12.60 19.70 -20.12
CA LEU A 77 12.64 20.74 -19.07
C LEU A 77 11.48 21.76 -19.14
N LYS A 78 11.08 22.16 -20.35
CA LYS A 78 10.01 23.13 -20.58
C LYS A 78 8.62 22.62 -20.19
N GLU A 79 8.37 21.31 -20.28
CA GLU A 79 7.05 20.71 -20.02
C GLU A 79 7.02 19.87 -18.73
N ARG A 80 8.19 19.57 -18.16
CA ARG A 80 8.36 18.69 -17.00
C ARG A 80 7.48 19.13 -15.82
N ALA A 81 7.53 20.41 -15.44
CA ALA A 81 6.74 20.92 -14.33
C ALA A 81 5.23 20.75 -14.56
N GLY A 82 4.75 21.07 -15.76
CA GLY A 82 3.33 20.94 -16.11
C GLY A 82 2.84 19.49 -16.15
N LYS A 83 3.65 18.56 -16.69
CA LYS A 83 3.30 17.12 -16.71
C LYS A 83 3.26 16.52 -15.32
N VAL A 84 4.26 16.82 -14.50
CA VAL A 84 4.33 16.40 -13.11
C VAL A 84 3.13 16.94 -12.34
N GLU A 85 2.81 18.23 -12.47
CA GLU A 85 1.65 18.82 -11.79
C GLU A 85 0.33 18.19 -12.22
N ALA A 86 0.13 17.98 -13.53
CA ALA A 86 -1.05 17.31 -14.04
C ALA A 86 -1.20 15.88 -13.48
N ARG A 87 -0.09 15.16 -13.34
CA ARG A 87 -0.07 13.81 -12.74
C ARG A 87 -0.40 13.84 -11.26
N LEU A 88 0.20 14.75 -10.49
CA LEU A 88 -0.10 14.87 -9.06
C LEU A 88 -1.58 15.26 -8.84
N ARG A 89 -2.14 16.15 -9.67
CA ARG A 89 -3.58 16.47 -9.64
C ARG A 89 -4.44 15.25 -9.99
N PHE A 90 -4.02 14.40 -10.92
CA PHE A 90 -4.73 13.16 -11.21
C PHE A 90 -4.71 12.19 -10.02
N TRP A 91 -3.59 12.13 -9.29
CA TRP A 91 -3.46 11.29 -8.10
C TRP A 91 -4.39 11.74 -6.98
N ASP A 92 -4.45 13.05 -6.74
CA ASP A 92 -5.29 13.70 -5.74
C ASP A 92 -6.80 13.52 -6.00
N ARG A 93 -7.23 13.55 -7.26
CA ARG A 93 -8.65 13.41 -7.66
C ARG A 93 -9.32 12.10 -7.26
N GLY A 94 -8.60 11.13 -6.70
CA GLY A 94 -9.22 9.87 -6.26
C GLY A 94 -8.33 8.64 -6.38
N VAL A 95 -7.27 8.71 -7.17
CA VAL A 95 -6.48 7.51 -7.49
C VAL A 95 -5.71 7.01 -6.26
N VAL A 96 -5.15 7.94 -5.47
CA VAL A 96 -4.48 7.61 -4.21
C VAL A 96 -5.44 6.95 -3.22
N HIS A 97 -6.67 7.46 -3.12
CA HIS A 97 -7.72 6.87 -2.28
C HIS A 97 -8.05 5.44 -2.68
N VAL A 98 -8.16 5.17 -3.98
CA VAL A 98 -8.46 3.82 -4.48
C VAL A 98 -7.34 2.83 -4.14
N TRP A 99 -6.07 3.22 -4.31
CA TRP A 99 -4.95 2.36 -3.92
C TRP A 99 -4.92 2.12 -2.43
N TYR A 100 -5.04 3.19 -1.64
CA TYR A 100 -5.04 3.10 -0.19
C TYR A 100 -6.16 2.18 0.31
N TYR A 101 -7.38 2.37 -0.19
CA TYR A 101 -8.52 1.50 0.14
C TYR A 101 -8.23 0.05 -0.22
N GLN A 102 -7.77 -0.24 -1.45
CA GLN A 102 -7.45 -1.60 -1.86
C GLN A 102 -6.37 -2.26 -1.00
N PHE A 103 -5.42 -1.49 -0.48
CA PHE A 103 -4.34 -2.00 0.37
C PHE A 103 -4.81 -2.17 1.82
N SER A 104 -5.68 -1.28 2.33
CA SER A 104 -6.33 -1.45 3.63
C SER A 104 -7.23 -2.69 3.67
N GLN A 105 -7.88 -3.03 2.56
CA GLN A 105 -8.64 -4.28 2.46
C GLN A 105 -7.72 -5.50 2.50
N LEU A 106 -6.57 -5.44 1.82
CA LEU A 106 -5.56 -6.50 1.88
C LEU A 106 -5.06 -6.74 3.30
N VAL A 107 -4.90 -5.66 4.05
CA VAL A 107 -4.59 -5.69 5.48
C VAL A 107 -5.68 -6.38 6.28
N ALA A 108 -6.94 -6.00 6.07
CA ALA A 108 -8.08 -6.56 6.78
C ALA A 108 -8.32 -8.06 6.50
N VAL A 109 -7.85 -8.59 5.36
CA VAL A 109 -8.03 -10.02 5.03
C VAL A 109 -7.19 -10.93 5.94
N GLY A 110 -6.04 -10.48 6.45
CA GLY A 110 -5.22 -11.23 7.42
C GLY A 110 -3.96 -11.91 6.84
N PRO A 111 -4.06 -12.99 6.03
CA PRO A 111 -2.93 -13.77 5.54
C PRO A 111 -1.85 -12.99 4.77
N PHE A 112 -2.19 -11.80 4.27
CA PHE A 112 -1.28 -10.91 3.53
C PHE A 112 -1.15 -9.54 4.20
N ALA A 113 -1.48 -9.43 5.49
CA ALA A 113 -1.55 -8.14 6.18
C ALA A 113 -0.23 -7.36 6.15
N MET A 114 0.90 -8.07 6.34
CA MET A 114 2.23 -7.46 6.25
C MET A 114 2.54 -6.88 4.87
N LEU A 115 2.11 -7.56 3.80
CA LEU A 115 2.25 -7.04 2.44
C LEU A 115 1.41 -5.77 2.24
N GLY A 116 0.18 -5.79 2.75
CA GLY A 116 -0.71 -4.62 2.76
C GLY A 116 -0.09 -3.42 3.49
N LEU A 117 0.51 -3.63 4.67
CA LEU A 117 1.21 -2.59 5.43
C LEU A 117 2.37 -1.98 4.64
N VAL A 118 3.22 -2.82 4.03
CA VAL A 118 4.34 -2.35 3.19
C VAL A 118 3.83 -1.48 2.04
N MET A 119 2.72 -1.88 1.42
CA MET A 119 2.12 -1.11 0.33
C MET A 119 1.49 0.22 0.80
N MET A 120 0.79 0.23 1.94
CA MET A 120 0.25 1.46 2.54
C MET A 120 1.37 2.42 2.97
N ALA A 121 2.43 1.91 3.59
CA ALA A 121 3.61 2.70 3.95
C ALA A 121 4.29 3.29 2.72
N SER A 122 4.36 2.54 1.62
CA SER A 122 4.91 3.03 0.34
C SER A 122 4.05 4.17 -0.22
N VAL A 123 2.72 4.05 -0.18
CA VAL A 123 1.80 5.13 -0.59
C VAL A 123 2.01 6.38 0.27
N ALA A 124 2.05 6.23 1.60
CA ALA A 124 2.26 7.34 2.52
C ALA A 124 3.59 8.07 2.24
N ARG A 125 4.67 7.32 2.03
CA ARG A 125 5.99 7.89 1.73
C ARG A 125 6.02 8.63 0.40
N VAL A 126 5.37 8.10 -0.64
CA VAL A 126 5.23 8.78 -1.93
C VAL A 126 4.37 10.04 -1.80
N CYS A 127 3.27 10.00 -1.05
CA CYS A 127 2.43 11.17 -0.81
C CYS A 127 3.19 12.27 -0.08
N ARG A 128 4.05 11.91 0.88
CA ARG A 128 4.93 12.85 1.60
C ARG A 128 5.92 13.52 0.67
N ILE A 129 6.60 12.74 -0.18
CA ILE A 129 7.58 13.28 -1.15
C ILE A 129 6.90 14.17 -2.20
N THR A 130 5.67 13.83 -2.61
CA THR A 130 4.92 14.59 -3.62
C THR A 130 4.14 15.78 -3.04
N GLY A 131 4.04 15.91 -1.71
CA GLY A 131 3.33 17.00 -1.05
C GLY A 131 1.80 16.89 -1.10
N ILE A 132 1.25 15.71 -1.41
CA ILE A 132 -0.20 15.44 -1.43
C ILE A 132 -0.75 15.26 0.01
N THR A 133 0.14 15.15 1.01
CA THR A 133 -0.12 14.59 2.35
C THR A 133 -1.01 15.34 3.33
N ALA A 134 -1.51 16.54 3.06
CA ALA A 134 -2.23 17.30 4.09
C ALA A 134 -3.55 16.65 4.58
N VAL A 135 -4.06 15.60 3.92
CA VAL A 135 -5.35 14.96 4.27
C VAL A 135 -5.21 13.49 4.73
N TYR A 136 -4.05 12.85 4.59
CA TYR A 136 -3.94 11.38 4.73
C TYR A 136 -3.30 10.88 6.05
N GLU A 137 -2.83 11.78 6.90
CA GLU A 137 -2.08 11.42 8.11
C GLU A 137 -2.99 10.86 9.23
N GLU A 138 -4.25 11.27 9.28
CA GLU A 138 -5.21 10.86 10.33
C GLU A 138 -5.78 9.45 10.11
N ILE A 139 -6.09 9.08 8.86
CA ILE A 139 -6.66 7.75 8.52
C ILE A 139 -5.57 6.67 8.63
N ALA A 140 -4.35 6.98 8.25
CA ALA A 140 -3.22 6.04 8.29
C ALA A 140 -2.84 5.60 9.70
N SER A 141 -2.92 6.48 10.69
CA SER A 141 -2.47 6.16 12.05
C SER A 141 -3.34 5.09 12.72
N ARG A 142 -4.66 5.12 12.49
CA ARG A 142 -5.60 4.22 13.18
C ARG A 142 -5.52 2.78 12.69
N ASP A 143 -5.47 2.60 11.37
CA ASP A 143 -5.46 1.26 10.76
C ASP A 143 -4.11 0.57 10.99
N ILE A 144 -2.99 1.31 11.00
CA ILE A 144 -1.66 0.75 11.27
C ILE A 144 -1.56 0.18 12.70
N LYS A 145 -2.11 0.90 13.69
CA LYS A 145 -2.06 0.46 15.09
C LYS A 145 -2.82 -0.84 15.33
N GLY A 146 -3.97 -1.03 14.67
CA GLY A 146 -4.76 -2.27 14.81
C GLY A 146 -4.07 -3.50 14.23
N VAL A 147 -3.28 -3.33 13.17
CA VAL A 147 -2.58 -4.46 12.53
C VAL A 147 -1.34 -4.87 13.30
N LEU A 148 -0.62 -3.90 13.85
CA LEU A 148 0.53 -4.19 14.71
C LEU A 148 0.08 -4.95 15.96
N SER A 149 -1.04 -4.56 16.60
CA SER A 149 -1.55 -5.34 17.74
C SER A 149 -2.07 -6.72 17.32
N ALA A 150 -2.75 -6.84 16.18
CA ALA A 150 -3.20 -8.15 15.68
C ALA A 150 -2.02 -9.06 15.31
N SER A 151 -0.91 -8.51 14.81
CA SER A 151 0.31 -9.27 14.54
C SER A 151 1.00 -9.73 15.83
N ASP A 152 1.03 -8.87 16.86
CA ASP A 152 1.55 -9.25 18.18
C ASP A 152 0.67 -10.33 18.83
N GLU A 153 -0.65 -10.22 18.73
CA GLU A 153 -1.60 -11.25 19.19
C GLU A 153 -1.44 -12.57 18.43
N LEU A 154 -1.22 -12.53 17.11
CA LEU A 154 -0.99 -13.74 16.31
C LEU A 154 0.36 -14.40 16.64
N ALA A 155 1.41 -13.61 16.88
CA ALA A 155 2.70 -14.10 17.34
C ALA A 155 2.59 -14.73 18.74
N LEU A 156 1.79 -14.12 19.63
CA LEU A 156 1.48 -14.68 20.94
C LEU A 156 0.68 -15.99 20.81
N ALA A 157 -0.28 -16.06 19.89
CA ALA A 157 -1.05 -17.28 19.65
C ALA A 157 -0.17 -18.44 19.16
N ASP A 158 0.83 -18.19 18.31
CA ASP A 158 1.81 -19.19 17.87
C ASP A 158 2.74 -19.64 19.02
N GLU A 159 3.14 -18.70 19.89
CA GLU A 159 3.93 -18.98 21.11
C GLU A 159 3.13 -19.78 22.17
N PHE A 160 1.82 -19.55 22.30
CA PHE A 160 0.96 -20.34 23.19
C PHE A 160 0.43 -21.62 22.55
N SER A 161 0.37 -21.73 21.22
CA SER A 161 0.02 -22.97 20.52
C SER A 161 1.06 -24.06 20.76
N THR A 162 2.34 -23.70 20.91
CA THR A 162 3.39 -24.66 21.28
C THR A 162 3.32 -25.11 22.74
N VAL A 163 2.70 -24.31 23.63
CA VAL A 163 2.48 -24.66 25.04
C VAL A 163 1.24 -25.58 25.21
N LEU A 164 0.30 -25.57 24.26
CA LEU A 164 -0.89 -26.43 24.32
C LEU A 164 -0.70 -27.81 23.65
N ASP A 165 0.40 -28.05 22.93
CA ASP A 165 0.67 -29.31 22.22
C ASP A 165 1.45 -30.36 23.05
N GLU A 166 1.75 -30.09 24.33
CA GLU A 166 2.42 -31.08 25.21
C GLU A 166 1.47 -32.19 25.75
N GLY A 167 0.20 -32.24 25.30
CA GLY A 167 -0.84 -33.01 26.01
C GLY A 167 -1.78 -33.93 25.23
N GLU A 168 -1.82 -33.93 23.90
CA GLU A 168 -2.74 -34.79 23.15
C GLU A 168 -1.97 -35.73 22.21
N GLY A 169 -1.73 -36.95 22.70
CA GLY A 169 -1.30 -38.06 21.86
C GLY A 169 -2.38 -38.36 20.84
N TRP A 170 -2.18 -37.87 19.62
CA TRP A 170 -3.01 -38.23 18.48
C TRP A 170 -2.83 -39.72 18.19
N ASP A 171 -3.93 -40.48 18.26
CA ASP A 171 -4.00 -41.91 17.95
C ASP A 171 -3.56 -42.13 16.50
N GLU A 172 -2.35 -42.65 16.31
CA GLU A 172 -1.85 -43.11 15.02
C GLU A 172 -2.67 -44.35 14.59
N GLY A 173 -3.69 -44.11 13.76
CA GLY A 173 -4.57 -45.16 13.25
C GLY A 173 -3.79 -46.34 12.66
N VAL A 174 -4.12 -47.55 13.11
CA VAL A 174 -3.50 -48.80 12.65
C VAL A 174 -3.98 -49.17 11.25
N VAL A 175 -3.04 -49.45 10.35
CA VAL A 175 -3.32 -49.92 8.98
C VAL A 175 -3.81 -51.37 9.04
N VAL A 176 -5.10 -51.59 8.75
CA VAL A 176 -5.66 -52.94 8.57
C VAL A 176 -5.39 -53.38 7.13
N ALA A 177 -4.52 -54.37 6.95
CA ALA A 177 -4.35 -55.04 5.66
C ALA A 177 -5.60 -55.85 5.32
N ARG A 178 -6.07 -55.74 4.08
CA ARG A 178 -7.15 -56.56 3.56
C ARG A 178 -6.63 -57.98 3.32
N GLU A 179 -7.27 -58.97 3.94
CA GLU A 179 -7.05 -60.36 3.57
C GLU A 179 -7.52 -60.55 2.12
N GLU A 180 -6.60 -60.98 1.25
CA GLU A 180 -6.91 -61.47 -0.08
C GLU A 180 -7.38 -62.92 0.09
N ASP A 181 -8.68 -63.15 -0.08
CA ASP A 181 -9.27 -64.48 -0.14
C ASP A 181 -8.79 -65.21 -1.41
N GLU A 182 -7.94 -66.24 -1.25
CA GLU A 182 -7.81 -67.38 -2.18
C GLU A 182 -7.64 -68.71 -1.42
#